data_AF-A0A9E6R037-F1
#
_entry.id   AF-A0A9E6R037-F1
#
_cell.length_a   1.000
_cell.length_b   1.000
_cell.length_c   1.000
_cell.angle_alpha   90.00
_cell.angle_beta   90.00
_cell.angle_gamma   90.00
#
_symmetry.space_group_name_H-M   'P 1'
#
loop_
_entity.id
_entity.type
_entity.pdbx_description
1 polymer ?
#
loop_
_entity_poly.entity_id
_entity_poly.type
_entity_poly.pdbx_seq_one_letter_code
_entity_poly.pdbx_strand_id
1 'polypeptide(L)'
;MIAAYILSCLLLVLAFQGLHVWPRTKAMTRELRGAFAVMTDKALSDDHKEAALRRRSIEVLGLTVRLTLVLIATFAAAALPVVLAQWAGWLTWQDFLVFSIQPLVVVATVAALALWPLLQSRLARS
;
A
#
# COMPACT_ATOMS: atom_id res chain seq x y z
N MET A 1 24.19 -1.05 7.21
CA MET A 1 22.91 -0.36 7.55
C MET A 1 22.25 0.29 6.33
N ILE A 2 22.85 1.34 5.73
CA ILE A 2 22.27 2.07 4.58
C ILE A 2 21.94 1.14 3.40
N ALA A 3 22.84 0.21 3.04
CA ALA A 3 22.60 -0.73 1.94
C ALA A 3 21.38 -1.65 2.17
N ALA A 4 21.21 -2.17 3.39
CA ALA A 4 20.06 -3.00 3.76
C ALA A 4 18.76 -2.19 3.70
N TYR A 5 18.79 -0.94 4.17
CA TYR A 5 17.67 -0.02 4.09
C TYR A 5 17.28 0.33 2.64
N ILE A 6 18.25 0.69 1.80
CA ILE A 6 18.00 0.95 0.37
C ILE A 6 17.40 -0.29 -0.29
N LEU A 7 17.95 -1.47 -0.02
CA LEU A 7 17.45 -2.72 -0.59
C LEU A 7 16.02 -3.03 -0.13
N SER A 8 15.70 -2.81 1.15
CA SER A 8 14.34 -2.92 1.68
C SER A 8 13.37 -1.93 1.04
N CYS A 9 13.78 -0.67 0.83
CA CYS A 9 12.95 0.31 0.13
C CYS A 9 12.71 -0.08 -1.33
N LEU A 10 13.73 -0.57 -2.05
CA LEU A 10 13.59 -1.04 -3.42
C LEU A 10 12.65 -2.24 -3.51
N LEU A 11 12.79 -3.22 -2.61
CA LEU A 11 11.88 -4.37 -2.56
C LEU A 11 10.46 -3.95 -2.18
N LEU A 12 10.30 -2.97 -1.29
CA LEU A 12 8.99 -2.40 -0.97
C LEU A 12 8.34 -1.81 -2.22
N VAL A 13 9.07 -0.99 -2.99
CA VAL A 13 8.59 -0.40 -4.24
C VAL A 13 8.18 -1.48 -5.25
N LEU A 14 9.06 -2.47 -5.47
CA LEU A 14 8.81 -3.57 -6.41
C LEU A 14 7.63 -4.43 -5.97
N ALA A 15 7.49 -4.73 -4.68
CA ALA A 15 6.36 -5.46 -4.15
C ALA A 15 5.06 -4.67 -4.25
N PHE A 16 5.08 -3.35 -4.00
CA PHE A 16 3.92 -2.46 -4.22
C PHE A 16 3.43 -2.50 -5.67
N GLN A 17 4.36 -2.59 -6.64
CA GLN A 17 4.06 -2.73 -8.06
C GLN A 17 3.58 -4.14 -8.42
N GLY A 18 4.36 -5.17 -8.11
CA GLY A 18 4.06 -6.55 -8.48
C GLY A 18 2.76 -7.03 -7.86
N LEU A 19 2.47 -6.60 -6.63
CA LEU A 19 1.22 -6.88 -5.95
C LEU A 19 0.14 -5.82 -6.23
N HIS A 20 0.30 -4.96 -7.25
CA HIS A 20 -0.75 -4.07 -7.74
C HIS A 20 -1.50 -3.32 -6.63
N VAL A 21 -0.77 -2.85 -5.60
CA VAL A 21 -1.37 -2.21 -4.42
C VAL A 21 -2.16 -0.97 -4.86
N TRP A 22 -1.57 -0.16 -5.73
CA TRP A 22 -2.16 1.09 -6.19
C TRP A 22 -3.48 0.94 -6.97
N PRO A 23 -3.58 0.06 -7.99
CA PRO A 23 -4.87 -0.27 -8.61
C PRO A 23 -5.92 -0.77 -7.60
N ARG A 24 -5.53 -1.59 -6.62
CA ARG A 24 -6.44 -2.15 -5.62
C ARG A 24 -6.97 -1.06 -4.68
N THR A 25 -6.12 -0.16 -4.21
CA THR A 25 -6.52 1.01 -3.42
C THR A 25 -7.48 1.89 -4.22
N LYS A 26 -7.19 2.17 -5.50
CA LYS A 26 -8.09 2.95 -6.37
C LYS A 26 -9.46 2.31 -6.54
N ALA A 27 -9.52 0.99 -6.72
CA ALA A 27 -10.78 0.25 -6.82
C ALA A 27 -11.60 0.39 -5.52
N MET A 28 -10.96 0.22 -4.36
CA MET A 28 -11.60 0.42 -3.05
C MET A 28 -12.15 1.84 -2.88
N THR A 29 -11.37 2.87 -3.23
CA THR A 29 -11.83 4.27 -3.17
C THR A 29 -13.01 4.52 -4.11
N ARG A 30 -13.04 3.89 -5.29
CA ARG A 30 -14.17 4.00 -6.22
C ARG A 30 -15.44 3.40 -5.63
N GLU A 31 -15.34 2.23 -5.01
CA GLU A 31 -16.49 1.59 -4.36
C GLU A 31 -17.02 2.39 -3.18
N LEU A 32 -16.14 2.95 -2.35
CA LEU A 32 -16.53 3.83 -1.25
C LEU A 32 -17.29 5.07 -1.74
N ARG A 33 -16.81 5.71 -2.83
CA ARG A 33 -17.54 6.84 -3.44
C ARG A 33 -18.89 6.41 -3.99
N GLY A 34 -18.97 5.22 -4.61
CA GLY A 34 -20.22 4.70 -5.12
C GLY A 34 -21.23 4.37 -4.00
N ALA A 35 -20.77 3.89 -2.85
CA ALA A 35 -21.61 3.69 -1.67
C ALA A 35 -22.13 5.02 -1.12
N PHE A 36 -21.27 6.04 -1.04
CA PHE A 36 -21.66 7.37 -0.62
C PHE A 36 -22.70 7.99 -1.56
N ALA A 37 -22.52 7.84 -2.88
CA ALA A 37 -23.46 8.32 -3.88
C ALA A 37 -24.87 7.72 -3.68
N VAL A 38 -24.95 6.41 -3.42
CA VAL A 38 -26.23 5.72 -3.13
C VAL A 38 -26.89 6.26 -1.86
N MET A 39 -26.13 6.53 -0.80
CA MET A 39 -26.68 7.11 0.43
C MET A 39 -27.26 8.51 0.21
N THR A 40 -26.59 9.32 -0.61
CA THR A 40 -26.98 10.72 -0.87
C THR A 40 -28.08 10.87 -1.91
N ASP A 41 -28.42 9.80 -2.64
CA ASP A 41 -29.43 9.85 -3.69
C ASP A 41 -30.84 9.98 -3.07
N LYS A 42 -31.54 11.06 -3.39
CA LYS A 42 -32.91 11.32 -2.90
C LYS A 42 -33.98 10.63 -3.73
N ALA A 43 -33.65 10.16 -4.93
CA ALA A 43 -34.59 9.51 -5.84
C ALA A 43 -34.76 8.00 -5.56
N LEU A 44 -33.81 7.39 -4.86
CA LEU A 44 -33.88 5.98 -4.46
C LEU A 44 -34.76 5.80 -3.22
N SER A 45 -35.65 4.81 -3.25
CA SER A 45 -36.39 4.38 -2.05
C SER A 45 -35.46 3.70 -1.05
N ASP A 46 -35.85 3.71 0.22
CA ASP A 46 -35.02 3.19 1.31
C ASP A 46 -34.71 1.69 1.14
N ASP A 47 -35.67 0.88 0.69
CA ASP A 47 -35.45 -0.54 0.40
C ASP A 47 -34.37 -0.77 -0.70
N HIS A 48 -34.37 0.07 -1.74
CA HIS A 48 -33.36 -0.02 -2.80
C HIS A 48 -31.98 0.45 -2.31
N LYS A 49 -31.94 1.46 -1.42
CA LYS A 49 -30.70 1.90 -0.76
C LYS A 49 -30.12 0.80 0.10
N GLU A 50 -30.93 0.14 0.91
CA GLU A 50 -30.48 -0.93 1.80
C GLU A 50 -29.88 -2.09 1.01
N ALA A 51 -30.58 -2.57 -0.03
CA ALA A 51 -30.08 -3.64 -0.89
C ALA A 51 -28.75 -3.27 -1.58
N ALA A 52 -28.67 -2.06 -2.11
CA ALA A 52 -27.47 -1.56 -2.77
C ALA A 52 -26.29 -1.38 -1.79
N LEU A 53 -26.55 -0.85 -0.59
CA LEU A 53 -25.56 -0.68 0.46
C LEU A 53 -25.04 -2.00 0.98
N ARG A 54 -25.93 -2.99 1.20
CA ARG A 54 -25.54 -4.31 1.68
C ARG A 54 -24.57 -4.99 0.71
N ARG A 55 -24.88 -4.95 -0.59
CA ARG A 55 -24.00 -5.49 -1.63
C ARG A 55 -22.65 -4.77 -1.66
N ARG A 56 -22.64 -3.43 -1.68
CA ARG A 56 -21.41 -2.64 -1.70
C ARG A 56 -20.57 -2.85 -0.44
N SER A 57 -21.21 -3.04 0.72
CA SER A 57 -20.52 -3.30 1.98
C SER A 57 -19.74 -4.62 1.95
N ILE A 58 -20.32 -5.68 1.37
CA ILE A 58 -19.64 -6.97 1.18
C ILE A 58 -18.46 -6.81 0.21
N GLU A 59 -18.65 -6.09 -0.90
CA GLU A 59 -17.60 -5.85 -1.88
C GLU A 59 -16.43 -5.03 -1.28
N VAL A 60 -16.73 -3.98 -0.52
CA VAL A 60 -15.72 -3.16 0.19
C VAL A 60 -14.99 -3.98 1.25
N LEU A 61 -15.69 -4.84 2.01
CA LEU A 61 -15.06 -5.72 2.98
C LEU A 61 -14.08 -6.70 2.29
N GLY A 62 -14.49 -7.31 1.18
CA GLY A 62 -13.64 -8.19 0.39
C GLY A 62 -12.39 -7.47 -0.16
N LEU A 63 -12.56 -6.24 -0.66
CA LEU A 63 -11.44 -5.39 -1.11
C LEU A 63 -10.51 -5.04 0.05
N THR A 64 -11.06 -4.74 1.23
CA THR A 64 -10.28 -4.40 2.44
C THR A 64 -9.43 -5.58 2.88
N VAL A 65 -10.02 -6.76 3.05
CA VAL A 65 -9.30 -7.98 3.44
C VAL A 65 -8.19 -8.29 2.42
N ARG A 66 -8.50 -8.23 1.13
CA ARG A 66 -7.51 -8.47 0.07
C ARG A 66 -6.37 -7.46 0.09
N LEU A 67 -6.68 -6.17 0.27
CA LEU A 67 -5.68 -5.11 0.35
C LEU A 67 -4.79 -5.30 1.59
N THR A 68 -5.37 -5.64 2.74
CA THR A 68 -4.63 -5.92 3.97
C THR A 68 -3.65 -7.08 3.80
N LEU A 69 -4.10 -8.20 3.23
CA LEU A 69 -3.22 -9.35 2.97
C LEU A 69 -2.08 -9.00 2.02
N VAL A 70 -2.38 -8.23 0.98
CA VAL A 70 -1.39 -7.75 0.02
C VAL A 70 -0.37 -6.81 0.68
N LEU A 71 -0.81 -5.90 1.55
CA LEU A 71 0.08 -5.02 2.30
C LEU A 71 0.98 -5.82 3.25
N ILE A 72 0.43 -6.79 3.99
CA ILE A 72 1.21 -7.70 4.84
C ILE A 72 2.29 -8.40 4.02
N ALA A 73 1.93 -9.00 2.87
CA ALA A 73 2.88 -9.66 1.99
C ALA A 73 3.96 -8.71 1.46
N THR A 74 3.57 -7.47 1.15
CA THR A 74 4.48 -6.43 0.66
C THR A 74 5.52 -6.05 1.72
N PHE A 75 5.08 -5.81 2.96
CA PHE A 75 5.98 -5.49 4.06
C PHE A 75 6.85 -6.69 4.46
N ALA A 76 6.30 -7.90 4.44
CA ALA A 76 7.06 -9.12 4.68
C ALA A 76 8.19 -9.30 3.65
N ALA A 77 7.91 -9.07 2.36
CA ALA A 77 8.91 -9.11 1.31
C ALA A 77 9.99 -8.02 1.49
N ALA A 78 9.58 -6.80 1.86
CA ALA A 78 10.50 -5.69 2.11
C ALA A 78 11.38 -5.88 3.36
N ALA A 79 10.91 -6.65 4.35
CA ALA A 79 11.65 -6.98 5.55
C ALA A 79 12.76 -8.02 5.31
N LEU A 80 12.70 -8.78 4.21
CA LEU A 80 13.62 -9.89 3.92
C LEU A 80 15.10 -9.50 3.98
N PRO A 81 15.56 -8.37 3.40
CA PRO A 81 16.96 -7.93 3.51
C PRO A 81 17.42 -7.68 4.95
N VAL A 82 16.53 -7.17 5.80
CA VAL A 82 16.84 -6.87 7.20
C VAL A 82 17.00 -8.17 7.98
N VAL A 83 16.09 -9.12 7.77
CA VAL A 83 16.14 -10.45 8.39
C VAL A 83 17.44 -11.17 7.99
N LEU A 84 17.78 -11.16 6.70
CA LEU A 84 19.01 -11.78 6.20
C LEU A 84 20.26 -11.10 6.74
N ALA A 85 20.29 -9.76 6.77
CA ALA A 85 21.42 -9.00 7.30
C ALA A 85 21.59 -9.22 8.82
N GLN A 86 20.49 -9.40 9.55
CA GLN A 86 20.53 -9.76 10.97
C GLN A 86 21.07 -11.18 11.18
N TRP A 87 20.61 -12.16 10.39
CA TRP A 87 21.13 -13.53 10.45
C TRP A 87 22.62 -13.61 10.11
N ALA A 88 23.10 -12.76 9.19
CA ALA A 88 24.52 -12.63 8.86
C ALA A 88 25.35 -11.87 9.92
N GLY A 89 24.71 -11.35 10.97
CA GLY A 89 25.37 -10.56 12.02
C GLY A 89 25.83 -9.17 11.58
N TRP A 90 25.33 -8.65 10.45
CA TRP A 90 25.74 -7.36 9.89
C TRP A 90 25.01 -6.16 10.50
N LEU A 91 23.84 -6.38 11.11
CA LEU A 91 23.06 -5.36 11.80
C LEU A 91 22.10 -6.00 12.81
N THR A 92 21.59 -5.23 13.77
CA THR A 92 20.46 -5.66 14.60
C THR A 92 19.14 -5.05 14.11
N TRP A 93 18.02 -5.73 14.38
CA TRP A 93 16.68 -5.21 14.09
C TRP A 93 16.45 -3.84 14.74
N GLN A 94 16.97 -3.67 15.96
CA GLN A 94 16.80 -2.46 16.75
C GLN A 94 17.51 -1.26 16.11
N ASP A 95 18.75 -1.45 15.63
CA ASP A 95 19.49 -0.42 14.91
C ASP A 95 18.78 -0.02 13.61
N PHE A 96 18.25 -1.00 12.89
CA PHE A 96 17.49 -0.76 11.67
C PHE A 96 16.23 0.06 11.92
N LEU A 97 15.46 -0.27 12.97
CA LEU A 97 14.26 0.47 13.33
C LEU A 97 14.58 1.91 13.74
N VAL A 98 15.58 2.10 14.60
CA VAL A 98 16.01 3.44 15.05
C VAL A 98 16.43 4.29 13.86
N PHE A 99 17.15 3.72 12.89
CA PHE A 99 17.50 4.41 11.66
C PHE A 99 16.27 4.74 10.80
N SER A 100 15.35 3.78 10.62
CA SER A 100 14.22 3.91 9.71
C SER A 100 13.18 4.94 10.16
N ILE A 101 13.07 5.19 11.47
CA ILE A 101 12.15 6.21 12.02
C ILE A 101 12.75 7.62 12.05
N GLN A 102 14.02 7.79 11.68
CA GLN A 102 14.63 9.11 11.66
C GLN A 102 13.85 10.02 10.71
N PRO A 103 13.50 11.26 11.12
CA PRO A 103 12.63 12.13 10.31
C PRO A 103 13.12 12.30 8.88
N LEU A 104 14.43 12.49 8.68
CA LEU A 104 15.03 12.63 7.36
C LEU A 104 14.83 11.38 6.50
N VAL A 105 14.99 10.20 7.09
CA VAL A 105 14.84 8.90 6.42
C VAL A 105 13.39 8.67 6.03
N VAL A 106 12.44 9.00 6.92
CA VAL A 106 11.00 8.93 6.63
C VAL A 106 10.64 9.88 5.48
N VAL A 107 11.07 11.14 5.53
CA VAL A 107 10.80 12.12 4.45
C VAL A 107 11.39 11.64 3.12
N ALA A 108 12.63 11.14 3.12
CA ALA A 108 13.25 10.60 1.91
C ALA A 108 12.50 9.39 1.35
N THR A 109 12.03 8.48 2.21
CA THR A 109 11.22 7.32 1.82
C THR A 109 9.92 7.76 1.15
N VAL A 110 9.20 8.68 1.80
CA VAL A 110 7.91 9.18 1.31
C VAL A 110 8.10 9.93 0.00
N ALA A 111 9.13 10.77 -0.12
CA ALA A 111 9.45 11.48 -1.35
C ALA A 111 9.78 10.50 -2.50
N ALA A 112 10.59 9.48 -2.24
CA ALA A 112 10.91 8.45 -3.24
C ALA A 112 9.65 7.70 -3.71
N LEU A 113 8.78 7.30 -2.78
CA LEU A 113 7.51 6.63 -3.10
C LEU A 113 6.53 7.55 -3.84
N ALA A 114 6.47 8.83 -3.48
CA ALA A 114 5.58 9.82 -4.11
C ALA A 114 6.05 10.21 -5.52
N LEU A 115 7.35 10.23 -5.78
CA LEU A 115 7.94 10.51 -7.10
C LEU A 115 7.88 9.29 -8.03
N TRP A 116 7.70 8.10 -7.49
CA TRP A 116 7.69 6.85 -8.26
C TRP A 116 6.66 6.80 -9.41
N PRO A 117 5.39 7.22 -9.22
CA PRO A 117 4.42 7.27 -10.32
C PRO A 117 4.83 8.22 -11.44
N LEU A 118 5.49 9.33 -11.09
CA LEU A 118 6.02 10.29 -12.07
C LEU A 118 7.17 9.66 -12.87
N LEU A 119 8.09 8.95 -12.21
CA LEU A 119 9.17 8.21 -12.84
C LEU A 119 8.66 7.12 -13.79
N GLN A 120 7.67 6.32 -13.37
CA GLN A 120 7.04 5.32 -14.24
C GLN A 120 6.44 5.94 -15.50
N SER A 121 5.74 7.07 -15.37
CA SER A 121 5.10 7.74 -16.51
C SER A 121 6.09 8.25 -17.56
N ARG A 122 7.35 8.48 -17.16
CA ARG A 122 8.44 8.89 -18.05
C ARG A 122 9.12 7.67 -18.68
N LEU A 123 9.38 6.62 -17.90
CA LEU A 123 9.98 5.37 -18.40
C LEU A 123 9.07 4.63 -19.40
N ALA A 124 7.75 4.74 -19.26
CA ALA A 124 6.81 4.15 -20.22
C ALA A 124 6.75 4.90 -21.57
N ARG A 125 7.40 6.06 -21.70
CA ARG A 125 7.44 6.88 -22.92
C ARG A 125 8.79 6.81 -23.66
N SER A 126 9.81 6.20 -23.05
CA SER A 126 11.13 5.96 -23.62
C SER A 126 11.24 4.54 -24.16
#